data_AF-A0A7L4RED8-F1
#
_entry.id   AF-A0A7L4RED8-F1
#
_cell.length_a   1.000
_cell.length_b   1.000
_cell.length_c   1.000
_cell.angle_alpha   90.00
_cell.angle_beta   90.00
_cell.angle_gamma   90.00
#
_symmetry.space_group_name_H-M   'P 1'
#
loop_
_entity.id
_entity.type
_entity.pdbx_description
1 polymer ?
#
loop_
_entity_poly.entity_id
_entity_poly.type
_entity_poly.pdbx_seq_one_letter_code
_entity_poly.pdbx_strand_id
1 'polypeptide(L)'
;MLPKISKVALKAGKVDIKVMRSGTLQFQEFIIKRIPSPVGAYPMLFVDKFIDLSELLRLAEECQLPVSAKNGTAFPRGKTSKDFAGL
;
A
#
# COMPACT_ATOMS: atom_id res chain seq x y z
N MET A 1 -5.14 -6.82 14.93
CA MET A 1 -5.65 -5.62 14.23
C MET A 1 -4.45 -4.84 13.73
N LEU A 2 -4.10 -4.94 12.44
CA LEU A 2 -3.11 -4.05 11.80
C LEU A 2 -3.86 -2.83 11.22
N PRO A 3 -3.22 -1.66 11.12
CA PRO A 3 -3.92 -0.39 11.21
C PRO A 3 -4.52 0.02 9.87
N LYS A 4 -5.80 0.44 9.93
CA LYS A 4 -6.34 1.41 8.98
C LYS A 4 -5.37 2.60 8.95
N ILE A 5 -4.78 2.89 7.79
CA ILE A 5 -3.81 3.98 7.67
C ILE A 5 -4.52 5.29 8.01
N SER A 6 -4.07 5.94 9.07
CA SER A 6 -4.66 7.19 9.55
C SER A 6 -4.19 8.36 8.69
N LYS A 7 -4.94 9.46 8.70
CA LYS A 7 -4.51 10.72 8.04
C LYS A 7 -3.14 11.20 8.53
N VAL A 8 -2.73 10.81 9.73
CA VAL A 8 -1.43 11.16 10.31
C VAL A 8 -0.30 10.39 9.62
N ALA A 9 -0.49 9.10 9.36
CA ALA A 9 0.49 8.29 8.62
C ALA A 9 0.64 8.77 7.17
N LEU A 10 -0.46 9.17 6.51
CA LEU A 10 -0.42 9.82 5.19
C LEU A 10 0.44 11.10 5.19
N LYS A 11 0.38 11.91 6.26
CA LYS A 11 1.19 13.13 6.40
C LYS A 11 2.66 12.84 6.70
N ALA A 12 2.96 11.77 7.44
CA ALA A 12 4.32 11.37 7.76
C ALA A 12 5.11 10.87 6.54
N GLY A 13 4.41 10.46 5.48
CA GLY A 13 5.01 10.00 4.23
C GLY A 13 5.59 8.59 4.30
N LYS A 14 5.50 7.91 5.44
CA LYS A 14 5.97 6.54 5.64
C LYS A 14 5.22 5.80 6.74
N VAL A 15 5.22 4.47 6.66
CA VAL A 15 4.58 3.57 7.61
C VAL A 15 5.28 2.22 7.65
N ASP A 16 5.51 1.70 8.86
CA ASP A 16 6.00 0.33 9.04
C ASP A 16 4.81 -0.64 9.04
N ILE A 17 4.84 -1.61 8.13
CA ILE A 17 3.79 -2.61 8.00
C ILE A 17 4.37 -3.99 8.20
N LYS A 18 3.65 -4.86 8.90
CA LYS A 18 4.03 -6.26 9.09
C LYS A 18 3.73 -7.03 7.82
N VAL A 19 4.77 -7.61 7.23
CA VAL A 19 4.72 -8.38 5.98
C VAL A 19 5.18 -9.81 6.25
N MET A 20 4.43 -10.79 5.75
CA MET A 20 4.82 -12.18 5.70
C MET A 20 5.77 -12.40 4.52
N ARG A 21 6.99 -12.87 4.80
CA ARG A 21 7.96 -13.28 3.79
C ARG A 21 8.51 -14.65 4.15
N SER A 22 8.33 -15.62 3.25
CA SER A 22 8.85 -16.98 3.43
C SER A 22 8.49 -17.59 4.80
N GLY A 23 7.25 -17.37 5.25
CA GLY A 23 6.74 -17.88 6.54
C GLY A 23 7.18 -17.07 7.78
N THR A 24 7.94 -16.00 7.61
CA THR A 24 8.37 -15.11 8.72
C THR A 24 7.68 -13.75 8.61
N LEU A 25 7.13 -13.27 9.73
CA LEU A 25 6.60 -11.91 9.81
C LEU A 25 7.73 -10.92 10.11
N GLN A 26 7.91 -9.95 9.23
CA GLN A 26 8.92 -8.89 9.36
C GLN A 26 8.24 -7.52 9.20
N PHE A 27 8.75 -6.51 9.91
CA PHE A 27 8.34 -5.14 9.65
C PHE A 27 9.08 -4.61 8.42
N GLN A 28 8.33 -3.96 7.54
CA GLN A 28 8.86 -3.34 6.36
C GLN A 28 8.38 -1.89 6.31
N GLU A 29 9.32 -0.97 6.14
CA GLU A 29 9.01 0.44 5.91
C GLU A 29 8.45 0.58 4.48
N PHE A 30 7.26 1.17 4.39
CA PHE A 30 6.63 1.61 3.14
C PHE A 30 6.63 3.13 3.10
N ILE A 31 6.91 3.68 1.92
CA ILE A 31 6.84 5.10 1.63
C ILE A 31 5.50 5.39 0.97
N ILE A 32 4.83 6.46 1.39
CA ILE A 32 3.57 6.90 0.79
C ILE A 32 3.91 7.89 -0.31
N LYS A 33 3.63 7.52 -1.57
CA LYS A 33 3.84 8.36 -2.75
C LYS A 33 2.50 8.73 -3.37
N ARG A 34 2.36 9.97 -3.86
CA ARG A 34 1.21 10.35 -4.67
C ARG A 34 1.51 10.04 -6.13
N ILE A 35 0.73 9.14 -6.72
CA ILE A 35 0.89 8.71 -8.11
C ILE A 35 -0.08 9.51 -8.98
N PRO A 36 0.39 10.17 -10.05
CA PRO A 36 -0.50 10.85 -10.98
C PRO A 36 -1.39 9.84 -11.72
N SER A 37 -2.65 10.19 -11.92
CA SER A 37 -3.58 9.43 -12.76
C SER A 37 -4.43 10.38 -13.60
N PRO A 38 -5.08 9.90 -14.69
CA PRO A 38 -5.96 10.74 -15.51
C PRO A 38 -7.09 11.43 -14.74
N VAL A 39 -7.49 10.88 -13.59
CA VAL A 39 -8.57 11.41 -12.75
C VAL A 39 -8.07 12.15 -11.50
N GLY A 40 -6.75 12.32 -11.36
CA GLY A 40 -6.13 13.00 -10.22
C GLY A 40 -5.05 12.16 -9.53
N ALA A 41 -4.18 12.81 -8.76
CA ALA A 41 -3.13 12.12 -8.02
C ALA A 41 -3.69 11.42 -6.77
N TYR A 42 -3.24 10.19 -6.50
CA TYR A 42 -3.71 9.38 -5.38
C TYR A 42 -2.56 8.79 -4.56
N PRO A 43 -2.74 8.58 -3.24
CA PRO A 43 -1.72 7.99 -2.39
C PRO A 43 -1.58 6.48 -2.65
N MET A 44 -0.34 6.01 -2.67
CA MET A 44 0.02 4.61 -2.82
C MET A 44 1.17 4.29 -1.86
N LEU A 45 1.09 3.12 -1.22
CA LEU A 45 2.19 2.57 -0.45
C LEU A 45 3.22 1.96 -1.38
N PHE A 46 4.48 2.31 -1.19
CA PHE A 46 5.58 1.87 -2.04
C PHE A 46 6.68 1.24 -1.21
N VAL A 47 7.19 0.09 -1.66
CA VAL A 47 8.38 -0.55 -1.11
C VAL A 47 9.27 -1.06 -2.23
N ASP A 48 10.58 -0.81 -2.13
CA ASP A 48 11.56 -1.36 -3.07
C ASP A 48 12.02 -2.76 -2.66
N LYS A 49 11.07 -3.69 -2.49
CA LYS A 49 11.33 -5.10 -2.18
C LYS A 49 10.34 -6.00 -2.91
N PHE A 50 10.70 -7.26 -3.09
CA PHE A 50 9.78 -8.29 -3.57
C PHE A 50 8.82 -8.70 -2.45
N ILE A 51 7.52 -8.68 -2.73
CA ILE A 51 6.46 -9.15 -1.82
C ILE A 51 5.55 -10.08 -2.61
N ASP A 52 5.20 -11.22 -2.04
CA ASP A 52 4.30 -12.17 -2.70
C ASP A 52 2.95 -11.53 -3.05
N LEU A 53 2.37 -11.91 -4.19
CA LEU A 53 1.14 -11.28 -4.69
C LEU A 53 -0.03 -11.41 -3.70
N SER A 54 -0.17 -12.57 -3.07
CA SER A 54 -1.19 -12.81 -2.03
C SER A 54 -1.03 -11.85 -0.85
N GLU A 55 0.21 -11.58 -0.47
CA GLU A 55 0.55 -10.68 0.61
C GLU A 55 0.30 -9.21 0.21
N LEU A 56 0.65 -8.81 -1.00
CA LEU A 56 0.31 -7.48 -1.53
C LEU A 56 -1.20 -7.22 -1.52
N LEU A 57 -2.00 -8.21 -1.93
CA LEU A 57 -3.45 -8.12 -1.87
C LEU A 57 -3.94 -7.95 -0.43
N ARG A 58 -3.43 -8.76 0.51
CA ARG A 58 -3.74 -8.63 1.94
C ARG A 58 -3.41 -7.22 2.47
N LEU A 59 -2.22 -6.71 2.16
CA LEU A 59 -1.77 -5.39 2.59
C LEU A 59 -2.67 -4.29 2.01
N ALA A 60 -3.06 -4.39 0.74
CA ALA A 60 -3.96 -3.43 0.11
C ALA A 60 -5.33 -3.42 0.81
N GLU A 61 -5.89 -4.59 1.12
CA GLU A 61 -7.15 -4.69 1.87
C GLU A 61 -7.04 -4.10 3.27
N GLU A 62 -5.99 -4.44 4.02
CA GLU A 62 -5.84 -3.97 5.40
C GLU A 62 -5.58 -2.47 5.47
N CYS A 63 -4.75 -1.95 4.57
CA CYS A 63 -4.42 -0.53 4.52
C CYS A 63 -5.51 0.31 3.86
N GLN A 64 -6.44 -0.33 3.14
CA GLN A 64 -7.42 0.33 2.28
C GLN A 64 -6.76 1.35 1.33
N LEU A 65 -5.58 1.01 0.82
CA LEU A 65 -4.79 1.82 -0.10
C LEU A 65 -4.12 0.91 -1.13
N PRO A 66 -3.85 1.41 -2.35
CA PRO A 66 -3.01 0.69 -3.31
C PRO A 66 -1.60 0.48 -2.74
N VAL A 67 -1.03 -0.69 -3.00
CA VAL A 67 0.31 -1.08 -2.54
C VAL A 67 1.15 -1.54 -3.72
N SER A 68 2.36 -1.01 -3.82
CA SER A 68 3.32 -1.30 -4.88
C SER A 68 4.63 -1.81 -4.31
N ALA A 69 5.12 -2.86 -4.93
CA ALA A 69 6.37 -3.53 -4.64
C ALA A 69 7.15 -3.74 -5.96
N LYS A 70 8.37 -4.26 -5.84
CA LYS A 70 9.26 -4.47 -7.00
C LYS A 70 8.67 -5.38 -8.08
N ASN A 71 7.81 -6.32 -7.70
CA ASN A 71 7.18 -7.29 -8.58
C ASN A 71 5.76 -6.94 -9.04
N GLY A 72 5.21 -5.79 -8.63
CA GLY A 72 3.88 -5.38 -9.08
C GLY A 72 3.15 -4.48 -8.12
N THR A 73 1.90 -4.17 -8.47
CA THR A 73 1.00 -3.33 -7.69
C THR A 73 -0.32 -4.05 -7.46
N ALA A 74 -0.84 -3.97 -6.25
CA ALA A 74 -2.13 -4.50 -5.86
C ALA A 74 -3.06 -3.38 -5.41
N PHE A 75 -4.33 -3.50 -5.79
CA PHE A 75 -5.41 -2.65 -5.33
C PHE A 75 -6.32 -3.44 -4.40
N PRO A 76 -7.03 -2.78 -3.48
CA PRO A 76 -8.11 -3.43 -2.75
C PRO A 76 -9.15 -3.98 -3.73
N ARG A 77 -9.77 -5.09 -3.39
CA ARG A 77 -10.70 -5.85 -4.22
C ARG A 77 -11.85 -4.96 -4.68
N GLY A 78 -12.10 -5.00 -5.98
CA GLY A 78 -13.15 -4.19 -6.61
C GLY A 78 -12.83 -2.71 -6.73
N LYS A 79 -11.65 -2.26 -6.27
CA LYS A 79 -11.20 -0.87 -6.41
C LYS A 79 -10.14 -0.73 -7.49
N THR A 80 -10.06 0.46 -8.03
CA THR A 80 -9.13 0.90 -9.07
C THR A 80 -8.48 2.21 -8.65
N SER A 81 -7.55 2.74 -9.45
CA SER A 81 -6.94 4.05 -9.21
C SER A 81 -7.95 5.19 -9.08
N LYS A 82 -9.12 5.07 -9.73
CA LYS A 82 -10.18 6.10 -9.68
C LYS A 82 -10.79 6.27 -8.29
N ASP A 83 -10.87 5.18 -7.52
CA ASP A 83 -11.45 5.17 -6.18
C ASP A 83 -10.58 5.87 -5.13
N PHE A 84 -9.33 6.20 -5.49
CA PHE A 84 -8.37 6.88 -4.61
C PHE A 84 -8.00 8.29 -5.08
N ALA A 85 -8.54 8.74 -6.20
CA ALA A 85 -8.26 10.06 -6.73
C ALA A 85 -8.74 11.15 -5.76
N GLY A 86 -7.84 12.06 -5.37
CA GLY A 86 -8.16 13.18 -4.48
C GLY A 86 -8.07 12.90 -2.97
N LEU A 87 -7.65 11.71 -2.54
CA LEU A 87 -7.37 11.35 -1.14
C LEU A 87 -6.04 11.93 -0.63
#